data_AF-A0A0A2MF48-F1
#
_entry.id   AF-A0A0A2MF48-F1
#
_cell.length_a   1.000
_cell.length_b   1.000
_cell.length_c   1.000
_cell.angle_alpha   90.00
_cell.angle_beta   90.00
_cell.angle_gamma   90.00
#
_symmetry.space_group_name_H-M   'P 1'
#
loop_
_entity.id
_entity.type
_entity.pdbx_description
1 polymer ?
#
loop_
_entity_poly.entity_id
_entity_poly.type
_entity_poly.pdbx_seq_one_letter_code
_entity_poly.pdbx_strand_id
1 'polypeptide(L)'
;APTTAAFSVNSPISDSSFGIGLSVVNDKIGPATETNISADLSYFIQMSENYKLAFGLKGTANLFNLDVNKLTIQNPDDPRFQNLDNDFSPNVGAGVYLYSDKFYAGLSVPNFFETNHYKDNSVS
;
A
#
# COMPACT_ATOMS: atom_id res chain seq x y z
N ALA A 1 19.57 -7.04 8.38
CA ALA A 1 18.19 -7.20 8.88
C ALA A 1 17.32 -6.11 8.24
N PRO A 2 16.08 -6.42 7.82
CA PRO A 2 15.15 -5.41 7.30
C PRO A 2 14.70 -4.46 8.42
N THR A 3 14.42 -3.20 8.07
CA THR A 3 13.87 -2.20 9.00
C THR A 3 12.60 -1.59 8.42
N THR A 4 11.54 -1.56 9.21
CA THR A 4 10.23 -1.02 8.84
C THR A 4 9.86 0.12 9.79
N ALA A 5 9.46 1.26 9.24
CA ALA A 5 8.89 2.37 9.98
C ALA A 5 7.48 2.64 9.45
N ALA A 6 6.49 2.72 10.35
CA ALA A 6 5.10 2.98 9.98
C ALA A 6 4.55 4.14 10.80
N PHE A 7 3.89 5.07 10.12
CA PHE A 7 3.14 6.17 10.73
C PHE A 7 1.75 6.19 10.12
N SER A 8 0.71 6.30 10.95
CA SER A 8 -0.66 6.40 10.48
C SER A 8 -1.50 7.29 11.38
N VAL A 9 -2.43 8.00 10.75
CA VAL A 9 -3.45 8.81 11.40
C VAL A 9 -4.78 8.55 10.72
N ASN A 10 -5.83 8.35 11.50
CA ASN A 10 -7.18 8.18 10.98
C ASN A 10 -8.15 8.90 11.91
N SER A 11 -9.20 9.47 11.34
CA SER A 11 -10.23 10.17 12.09
C SER A 11 -11.58 10.01 11.41
N PRO A 12 -12.67 9.78 12.16
CA PRO A 12 -14.00 10.06 11.66
C PRO A 12 -14.11 11.56 11.38
N ILE A 13 -14.88 11.92 10.35
CA ILE A 13 -15.29 13.31 10.12
C ILE A 13 -16.55 13.51 10.97
N SER A 14 -16.43 14.31 12.04
CA SER A 14 -17.51 14.57 13.00
C SER A 14 -18.86 14.87 12.34
N ASP A 15 -19.92 14.33 12.94
CA ASP A 15 -21.32 14.41 12.50
C ASP A 15 -21.62 13.88 11.08
N SER A 16 -20.68 13.13 10.50
CA SER A 16 -20.87 12.48 9.21
C SER A 16 -20.62 10.97 9.28
N SER A 17 -21.16 10.27 8.29
CA SER A 17 -20.89 8.84 8.05
C SER A 17 -19.53 8.60 7.39
N PHE A 18 -18.63 9.60 7.32
CA PHE A 18 -17.34 9.49 6.66
C PHE A 18 -16.18 9.36 7.65
N GLY A 19 -15.13 8.65 7.23
CA GLY A 19 -13.84 8.61 7.91
C GLY A 19 -12.71 8.76 6.91
N ILE A 20 -11.63 9.41 7.34
CA ILE A 20 -10.43 9.61 6.53
C ILE A 20 -9.21 9.03 7.24
N GLY A 21 -8.22 8.61 6.44
CA GLY A 21 -6.96 8.10 6.93
C GLY A 21 -5.80 8.55 6.06
N LEU A 22 -4.63 8.69 6.68
CA LEU A 22 -3.36 8.84 6.01
C LEU A 22 -2.36 7.90 6.68
N SER A 23 -1.54 7.21 5.87
CA SER A 23 -0.45 6.40 6.40
C SER A 23 0.78 6.48 5.52
N VAL A 24 1.95 6.40 6.15
CA VAL A 24 3.24 6.28 5.49
C VAL A 24 3.96 5.08 6.08
N VAL A 25 4.39 4.16 5.23
CA VAL A 25 5.21 3.01 5.60
C VAL A 25 6.50 3.10 4.81
N ASN A 26 7.64 3.07 5.50
CA ASN A 26 8.95 3.02 4.90
C ASN A 26 9.62 1.71 5.27
N ASP A 27 9.90 0.89 4.27
CA ASP A 27 10.58 -0.39 4.38
C ASP A 27 11.96 -0.29 3.77
N LYS A 28 12.97 -0.82 4.47
CA LYS A 28 14.34 -0.90 3.99
C LYS A 28 14.86 -2.31 4.13
N ILE A 29 15.19 -2.92 3.00
CA ILE A 29 15.65 -4.30 2.89
C ILE A 29 16.97 -4.29 2.11
N GLY A 30 18.09 -4.28 2.84
CA GLY A 30 19.42 -4.20 2.23
C GLY A 30 19.63 -2.89 1.44
N PRO A 31 19.90 -2.94 0.12
CA PRO A 31 20.05 -1.76 -0.74
C PRO A 31 18.72 -1.20 -1.26
N ALA A 32 17.61 -1.93 -1.10
CA ALA A 32 16.29 -1.51 -1.54
C ALA A 32 15.59 -0.72 -0.42
N THR A 33 14.97 0.39 -0.79
CA THR A 33 14.10 1.19 0.07
C THR A 33 12.77 1.39 -0.64
N GLU A 34 11.67 1.13 0.05
CA GLU A 34 10.32 1.29 -0.44
C GLU A 34 9.54 2.21 0.49
N THR A 35 8.91 3.26 -0.04
CA THR A 35 8.06 4.18 0.71
C THR A 35 6.66 4.13 0.15
N ASN A 36 5.71 3.68 0.98
CA ASN A 36 4.31 3.56 0.67
C ASN A 36 3.54 4.68 1.37
N ILE A 37 2.99 5.61 0.60
CA ILE A 37 2.09 6.66 1.10
C ILE A 37 0.67 6.23 0.75
N SER A 38 -0.24 6.24 1.71
CA SER A 38 -1.65 5.89 1.50
C SER A 38 -2.57 6.98 2.02
N ALA A 39 -3.68 7.17 1.31
CA ALA A 39 -4.83 7.95 1.73
C ALA A 39 -6.08 7.07 1.68
N ASP A 40 -6.84 7.06 2.76
CA ASP A 40 -8.01 6.22 2.93
C ASP A 40 -9.25 7.10 3.10
N LEU A 41 -10.33 6.70 2.45
CA LEU A 41 -11.67 7.28 2.60
C LEU A 41 -12.64 6.14 2.91
N SER A 42 -13.45 6.32 3.94
CA SER A 42 -14.45 5.35 4.35
C SER A 42 -15.81 6.02 4.52
N TYR A 43 -16.86 5.25 4.26
CA TYR A 43 -18.25 5.66 4.44
C TYR A 43 -19.02 4.51 5.10
N PHE A 44 -19.72 4.76 6.20
CA PHE A 44 -20.49 3.72 6.90
C PHE A 44 -21.99 4.03 6.94
N ILE A 45 -22.79 2.99 6.74
CA ILE A 45 -24.24 3.02 6.77
C ILE A 45 -24.71 2.13 7.93
N GLN A 46 -25.57 2.67 8.78
CA GLN A 46 -26.29 1.89 9.78
C GLN A 46 -27.41 1.11 9.08
N MET A 47 -27.26 -0.21 8.94
CA MET A 47 -28.29 -1.05 8.31
C MET A 47 -29.41 -1.43 9.29
N SER A 48 -29.07 -1.59 10.56
CA SER A 48 -29.99 -1.93 11.66
C SER A 48 -29.36 -1.50 12.98
N GLU A 49 -30.06 -1.61 14.11
CA GLU A 49 -29.51 -1.23 15.43
C GLU A 49 -28.13 -1.87 15.72
N ASN A 50 -27.94 -3.12 15.28
CA ASN A 50 -26.74 -3.89 15.57
C ASN A 50 -25.76 -4.04 14.39
N TYR A 51 -26.13 -3.64 13.18
CA TYR A 51 -25.33 -3.89 11.97
C TYR A 51 -24.93 -2.62 11.25
N LYS A 52 -23.63 -2.49 10.97
CA LYS A 52 -23.04 -1.39 10.21
C LYS A 52 -22.31 -1.93 8.99
N LEU A 53 -22.55 -1.31 7.84
CA LEU A 53 -21.88 -1.62 6.59
C LEU A 53 -20.98 -0.45 6.23
N ALA A 54 -19.67 -0.68 6.15
CA ALA A 54 -18.69 0.29 5.72
C ALA A 54 -18.18 -0.01 4.31
N PHE A 55 -18.02 1.05 3.53
CA PHE A 55 -17.36 1.06 2.23
C PHE A 55 -16.04 1.81 2.41
N GLY A 56 -14.97 1.26 1.88
CA GLY A 56 -13.64 1.85 1.94
C GLY A 56 -13.05 2.01 0.55
N LEU A 57 -12.37 3.13 0.34
CA LEU A 57 -11.51 3.40 -0.81
C LEU A 57 -10.13 3.75 -0.27
N LYS A 58 -9.11 3.25 -0.94
CA LYS A 58 -7.71 3.50 -0.62
C LYS A 58 -7.00 3.96 -1.88
N GLY A 59 -6.26 5.06 -1.81
CA GLY A 59 -5.28 5.44 -2.81
C GLY A 59 -3.89 5.25 -2.23
N THR A 60 -2.97 4.65 -2.98
CA THR A 60 -1.58 4.50 -2.57
C THR A 60 -0.63 5.03 -3.63
N ALA A 61 0.52 5.48 -3.15
CA ALA A 61 1.66 5.92 -3.93
C ALA A 61 2.88 5.19 -3.38
N ASN A 62 3.44 4.30 -4.21
CA ASN A 62 4.58 3.49 -3.85
C ASN A 62 5.81 4.10 -4.52
N LEU A 63 6.85 4.37 -3.74
CA LEU A 63 8.14 4.87 -4.22
C LEU A 63 9.20 3.82 -3.94
N PHE A 64 9.76 3.25 -4.98
CA PHE A 64 10.83 2.26 -4.88
C PHE A 64 12.17 2.89 -5.27
N ASN A 65 13.20 2.61 -4.48
CA ASN A 65 14.56 3.08 -4.71
C ASN A 65 15.56 1.94 -4.48
N LEU A 66 16.44 1.70 -5.44
CA LEU A 66 17.50 0.70 -5.34
C LEU A 66 18.89 1.32 -5.47
N ASP A 67 19.69 1.28 -4.40
CA ASP A 67 21.07 1.75 -4.42
C ASP A 67 22.02 0.64 -4.88
N VAL A 68 22.35 0.63 -6.19
CA VAL A 68 23.20 -0.42 -6.78
C VAL A 68 24.66 -0.33 -6.33
N ASN A 69 25.11 0.80 -5.77
CA ASN A 69 26.49 0.98 -5.29
C ASN A 69 26.78 0.18 -4.00
N LYS A 70 25.74 -0.32 -3.33
CA LYS A 70 25.84 -1.22 -2.18
C LYS A 70 25.76 -2.70 -2.56
N LEU A 71 25.60 -3.02 -3.85
CA LEU A 71 25.64 -4.38 -4.37
C LEU A 71 27.07 -4.72 -4.80
N THR A 72 27.53 -5.93 -4.46
CA THR A 72 28.74 -6.49 -5.09
C THR A 72 28.33 -7.00 -6.48
N ILE A 73 28.36 -6.11 -7.47
CA ILE A 73 28.01 -6.44 -8.86
C ILE A 73 29.20 -7.18 -9.49
N GLN A 74 29.02 -8.42 -9.95
CA GLN A 74 30.09 -9.18 -10.63
C GLN A 74 30.48 -8.58 -11.99
N ASN A 75 29.56 -7.85 -12.64
CA ASN A 75 29.79 -7.20 -13.92
C ASN A 75 29.19 -5.77 -13.92
N PRO A 76 30.01 -4.71 -13.90
CA PRO A 76 29.54 -3.32 -13.87
C PRO A 76 28.72 -2.90 -15.10
N ASP A 77 28.82 -3.63 -16.22
CA ASP A 77 28.18 -3.31 -17.50
C ASP A 77 26.87 -4.07 -17.75
N ASP A 78 26.31 -4.78 -16.76
CA ASP A 78 25.05 -5.51 -16.94
C ASP A 78 23.85 -4.52 -16.99
N PRO A 79 23.15 -4.39 -18.13
CA PRO A 79 22.03 -3.46 -18.28
C PRO A 79 20.83 -3.78 -17.38
N ARG A 80 20.80 -4.93 -16.69
CA ARG A 80 19.79 -5.28 -15.69
C ARG A 80 20.03 -4.63 -14.32
N PHE A 81 21.21 -4.06 -14.09
CA PHE A 81 21.61 -3.42 -12.83
C PHE A 81 21.88 -1.92 -12.99
N GLN A 82 21.05 -1.23 -13.78
CA GLN A 82 21.04 0.23 -13.80
C GLN A 82 20.33 0.76 -12.55
N ASN A 83 20.78 1.89 -11.99
CA ASN A 83 20.12 2.57 -10.87
C ASN A 83 18.62 2.77 -11.19
N LEU A 84 17.76 2.05 -10.47
CA LEU A 84 16.33 2.31 -10.43
C LEU A 84 16.10 3.30 -9.30
N ASP A 85 16.40 4.56 -9.61
CA ASP A 85 16.07 5.68 -8.75
C ASP A 85 14.62 6.09 -9.02
N ASN A 86 13.81 6.12 -7.96
CA ASN A 86 12.51 6.78 -7.93
C ASN A 86 11.42 6.16 -8.84
N ASP A 87 11.28 4.83 -8.80
CA ASP A 87 10.16 4.14 -9.47
C ASP A 87 8.85 4.42 -8.69
N PHE A 88 8.02 5.30 -9.26
CA PHE A 88 6.75 5.72 -8.69
C PHE A 88 5.61 4.89 -9.28
N SER A 89 4.90 4.19 -8.41
CA SER A 89 3.80 3.31 -8.77
C SER A 89 2.55 3.66 -7.96
N PRO A 90 1.54 4.31 -8.57
CA PRO A 90 0.28 4.57 -7.91
C PRO A 90 -0.58 3.31 -7.88
N ASN A 91 -1.34 3.12 -6.82
CA ASN A 91 -2.36 2.10 -6.72
C ASN A 91 -3.66 2.64 -6.13
N VAL A 92 -4.74 1.89 -6.34
CA VAL A 92 -6.00 2.12 -5.67
C VAL A 92 -6.52 0.79 -5.14
N GLY A 93 -7.32 0.84 -4.09
CA GLY A 93 -7.96 -0.30 -3.46
C GLY A 93 -9.38 0.07 -3.02
N ALA A 94 -10.23 -0.93 -2.89
CA ALA A 94 -11.59 -0.76 -2.43
C ALA A 94 -12.03 -1.95 -1.58
N GLY A 95 -12.93 -1.72 -0.65
CA GLY A 95 -13.44 -2.78 0.20
C GLY A 95 -14.81 -2.48 0.78
N VAL A 96 -15.45 -3.55 1.23
CA VAL A 96 -16.71 -3.52 1.95
C VAL A 96 -16.53 -4.30 3.24
N TYR A 97 -17.04 -3.78 4.34
CA TYR A 97 -16.89 -4.36 5.66
C TYR A 97 -18.22 -4.28 6.42
N LEU A 98 -18.80 -5.44 6.70
CA LEU A 98 -19.99 -5.59 7.52
C LEU A 98 -19.58 -5.99 8.94
N TYR A 99 -19.99 -5.21 9.93
CA TYR A 99 -19.65 -5.46 11.32
C TYR A 99 -20.80 -5.21 12.30
N SER A 100 -20.82 -6.00 13.37
CA SER A 100 -21.67 -5.91 14.56
C SER A 100 -20.86 -6.28 15.80
N ASP A 101 -21.45 -6.26 16.99
CA ASP A 101 -20.78 -6.65 18.24
C ASP A 101 -20.34 -8.12 18.28
N LYS A 102 -20.89 -8.97 17.40
CA LYS A 102 -20.66 -10.43 17.41
C LYS A 102 -20.27 -11.01 16.05
N PHE A 103 -20.30 -10.23 14.98
CA PHE A 103 -20.04 -10.70 13.62
C PHE A 103 -19.26 -9.68 12.80
N TYR A 104 -18.27 -10.15 12.06
CA TYR A 104 -17.41 -9.33 11.22
C TYR A 104 -17.14 -10.09 9.92
N ALA A 105 -17.41 -9.45 8.78
CA ALA A 105 -17.09 -9.99 7.47
C ALA A 105 -16.69 -8.85 6.52
N GLY A 106 -15.67 -9.07 5.73
CA GLY A 106 -15.18 -8.07 4.78
C GLY A 106 -14.66 -8.70 3.50
N LEU A 107 -14.78 -7.95 2.41
CA LEU A 107 -14.20 -8.25 1.12
C LEU A 107 -13.47 -7.01 0.62
N SER A 108 -12.26 -7.17 0.12
CA SER A 108 -11.46 -6.05 -0.38
C SER A 108 -10.61 -6.46 -1.56
N VAL A 109 -10.45 -5.54 -2.50
CA VAL A 109 -9.43 -5.54 -3.55
C VAL A 109 -8.34 -4.57 -3.09
N PRO A 110 -7.18 -5.05 -2.63
CA PRO A 110 -6.16 -4.19 -2.03
C PRO A 110 -5.42 -3.33 -3.06
N ASN A 111 -5.18 -3.86 -4.25
CA ASN A 111 -4.47 -3.20 -5.35
C ASN A 111 -5.17 -3.53 -6.67
N PHE A 112 -5.62 -2.51 -7.40
CA PHE A 112 -6.20 -2.67 -8.74
C PHE A 112 -5.14 -2.68 -9.84
N PHE A 113 -4.00 -2.00 -9.65
CA PHE A 113 -2.92 -1.97 -10.64
C PHE A 113 -1.82 -2.97 -10.28
N GLU A 114 -1.25 -3.61 -11.29
CA GLU A 114 -0.10 -4.50 -11.12
C GLU A 114 1.18 -3.68 -11.20
N THR A 115 1.88 -3.57 -10.06
CA THR A 115 3.19 -2.93 -10.00
C THR A 115 4.26 -4.00 -10.19
N ASN A 116 4.77 -4.12 -11.41
CA ASN A 116 5.83 -5.07 -11.74
C ASN A 116 7.20 -4.52 -11.31
N HIS A 117 7.59 -4.73 -10.04
CA HIS A 117 8.93 -4.35 -9.56
C HIS A 117 10.04 -5.36 -9.92
N TYR A 118 9.70 -6.55 -10.41
CA TYR A 118 10.64 -7.50 -10.99
C TYR A 118 10.07 -8.10 -12.27
N LYS A 119 10.66 -7.76 -13.42
CA LYS A 119 10.52 -8.59 -14.61
C LYS A 119 11.38 -9.83 -14.37
N ASP A 120 10.76 -10.91 -13.90
CA ASP A 120 11.35 -12.21 -14.17
C ASP A 120 11.35 -12.37 -15.68
N ASN A 121 12.55 -12.38 -16.25
CA ASN A 121 12.72 -12.48 -17.68
C ASN A 121 12.12 -13.81 -18.12
N SER A 122 11.26 -13.73 -19.14
CA SER A 122 10.98 -14.80 -20.08
C SER A 122 12.21 -15.69 -20.28
N VAL A 123 12.22 -16.85 -19.64
CA VAL A 123 13.05 -17.98 -20.07
C VAL A 123 12.39 -18.53 -21.33
N SER A 124 13.17 -18.52 -22.39
CA SER A 124 12.79 -18.93 -23.74
C SER A 124 12.35 -20.38 -23.84
#